data_AF-A0A0V0HD84-F1
#
_entry.id   AF-A0A0V0HD84-F1
#
_cell.length_a   1.000
_cell.length_b   1.000
_cell.length_c   1.000
_cell.angle_alpha   90.00
_cell.angle_beta   90.00
_cell.angle_gamma   90.00
#
_symmetry.space_group_name_H-M   'P 1'
#
loop_
_entity.id
_entity.type
_entity.pdbx_description
1 polymer ?
#
loop_
_entity_poly.entity_id
_entity_poly.type
_entity_poly.pdbx_seq_one_letter_code
_entity_poly.pdbx_strand_id
1 'polypeptide(L)'
;MRKLIEKWNYDKSKEALYTNTKLTAKYESILVDNLEIALHMMVRPSSDYLHTVTHMGKTFIVCIKAKTCTCQQFQLDELPCPHALAVLHKKGLDGDDYSSLYYTKENMMKT
;
A
#
# COMPACT_ATOMS: atom_id res chain seq x y z
N MET A 1 2.81 -5.97 23.51
CA MET A 1 3.83 -6.43 22.55
C MET A 1 3.51 -6.10 21.10
N ARG A 2 2.27 -6.30 20.58
CA ARG A 2 1.89 -5.98 19.18
C ARG A 2 2.14 -4.52 18.76
N LYS A 3 1.73 -3.54 19.60
CA LYS A 3 1.90 -2.10 19.32
C LYS A 3 3.35 -1.66 19.03
N LEU A 4 4.33 -2.31 19.66
CA LEU A 4 5.75 -1.98 19.45
C LEU A 4 6.27 -2.51 18.12
N ILE A 5 5.81 -3.69 17.71
CA ILE A 5 6.16 -4.31 16.43
C ILE A 5 5.48 -3.56 15.28
N GLU A 6 4.20 -3.19 15.45
CA GLU A 6 3.46 -2.38 14.47
C GLU A 6 4.12 -1.01 14.27
N LYS A 7 4.50 -0.34 15.36
CA LYS A 7 5.22 0.94 15.30
C LYS A 7 6.60 0.80 14.65
N TRP A 8 7.37 -0.23 15.03
CA TRP A 8 8.68 -0.48 14.43
C TRP A 8 8.59 -0.82 12.94
N ASN A 9 7.58 -1.60 12.53
CA ASN A 9 7.30 -1.89 11.13
C ASN A 9 6.88 -0.64 10.35
N TYR A 10 6.03 0.22 10.95
CA TYR A 10 5.67 1.52 10.38
C TYR A 10 6.91 2.40 10.19
N ASP A 11 7.74 2.54 11.22
CA ASP A 11 8.94 3.35 11.18
C ASP A 11 9.93 2.82 10.13
N LYS A 12 10.10 1.48 10.03
CA LYS A 12 10.93 0.84 9.00
C LYS A 12 10.39 1.03 7.58
N SER A 13 9.09 0.86 7.39
CA SER A 13 8.47 1.12 6.08
C SER A 13 8.52 2.60 5.72
N LYS A 14 8.37 3.51 6.68
CA LYS A 14 8.52 4.95 6.47
C LYS A 14 9.95 5.32 6.11
N GLU A 15 10.95 4.78 6.81
CA GLU A 15 12.36 4.94 6.45
C GLU A 15 12.65 4.43 5.03
N ALA A 16 12.13 3.25 4.66
CA ALA A 16 12.26 2.73 3.30
C ALA A 16 11.61 3.64 2.26
N LEU A 17 10.40 4.16 2.55
CA LEU A 17 9.67 5.07 1.67
C LEU A 17 10.41 6.41 1.45
N TYR A 18 11.04 6.96 2.49
CA TYR A 18 11.77 8.24 2.40
C TYR A 18 13.18 8.11 1.79
N THR A 19 13.81 6.93 1.87
CA THR A 19 15.22 6.78 1.50
C THR A 19 15.46 6.15 0.13
N ASN A 20 14.48 5.48 -0.49
CA ASN A 20 14.69 4.71 -1.72
C ASN A 20 13.57 4.74 -2.76
N THR A 21 12.53 5.55 -2.59
CA THR A 21 11.38 5.50 -3.52
C THR A 21 11.62 6.32 -4.78
N LYS A 22 11.07 5.78 -5.88
CA LYS A 22 11.08 6.46 -7.19
C LYS A 22 10.00 7.55 -7.27
N LEU A 23 9.08 7.60 -6.31
CA LEU A 23 7.87 8.43 -6.30
C LEU A 23 8.12 9.84 -5.82
N THR A 24 7.37 10.85 -6.26
CA THR A 24 7.56 12.22 -5.72
C THR A 24 7.11 12.34 -4.27
N ALA A 25 7.67 13.32 -3.53
CA ALA A 25 7.41 13.54 -2.11
C ALA A 25 5.91 13.65 -1.74
N LYS A 26 5.08 14.16 -2.67
CA LYS A 26 3.63 14.21 -2.48
C LYS A 26 3.01 12.82 -2.39
N TYR A 27 3.40 11.90 -3.26
CA TYR A 27 2.87 10.53 -3.29
C TYR A 27 3.49 9.65 -2.22
N GLU A 28 4.77 9.87 -1.89
CA GLU A 28 5.41 9.28 -0.72
C GLU A 28 4.58 9.54 0.56
N SER A 29 4.15 10.79 0.79
CA SER A 29 3.31 11.14 1.93
C SER A 29 1.96 10.40 1.94
N ILE A 30 1.29 10.31 0.78
CA ILE A 30 0.01 9.59 0.67
C ILE A 30 0.18 8.11 0.99
N LEU A 31 1.26 7.48 0.55
CA LEU A 31 1.54 6.07 0.85
C LEU A 31 1.83 5.85 2.34
N VAL A 32 2.55 6.78 2.98
CA VAL A 32 2.82 6.72 4.43
C VAL A 32 1.52 6.80 5.23
N ASP A 33 0.62 7.73 4.89
CA ASP A 33 -0.68 7.87 5.56
C ASP A 33 -1.56 6.64 5.34
N ASN A 34 -1.61 6.15 4.09
CA ASN A 34 -2.36 4.94 3.77
C ASN A 34 -1.81 3.70 4.49
N LEU A 35 -0.49 3.62 4.69
CA LEU A 35 0.16 2.53 5.40
C LEU A 35 -0.21 2.55 6.90
N GLU A 36 -0.29 3.72 7.52
CA GLU A 36 -0.73 3.85 8.92
C GLU A 36 -2.11 3.22 9.12
N ILE A 37 -3.05 3.51 8.22
CA ILE A 37 -4.40 2.93 8.25
C ILE A 37 -4.34 1.42 7.98
N ALA A 38 -3.51 1.00 7.02
CA ALA A 38 -3.36 -0.40 6.61
C ALA A 38 -2.91 -1.32 7.75
N LEU A 39 -2.06 -0.83 8.66
CA LEU A 39 -1.54 -1.59 9.80
C LEU A 39 -2.64 -1.99 10.79
N HIS A 40 -3.77 -1.28 10.80
CA HIS A 40 -4.93 -1.59 11.65
C HIS A 40 -5.93 -2.55 10.99
N MET A 41 -5.64 -3.06 9.80
CA MET A 41 -6.55 -3.93 9.05
C MET A 41 -6.26 -5.42 9.23
N MET A 42 -7.31 -6.25 9.17
CA MET A 42 -7.15 -7.70 9.16
C MET A 42 -7.12 -8.21 7.72
N VAL A 43 -6.01 -8.82 7.32
CA VAL A 43 -5.87 -9.44 5.99
C VAL A 43 -6.02 -10.96 6.09
N ARG A 44 -6.91 -11.53 5.28
CA ARG A 44 -7.11 -12.96 5.10
C ARG A 44 -6.81 -13.35 3.65
N PRO A 45 -5.82 -14.21 3.39
CA PRO A 45 -5.58 -14.69 2.02
C PRO A 45 -6.70 -15.64 1.60
N SER A 46 -7.21 -15.47 0.38
CA SER A 46 -8.18 -16.36 -0.26
C SER A 46 -7.51 -17.21 -1.35
N SER A 47 -6.52 -16.65 -2.03
CA SER A 47 -5.59 -17.35 -2.93
C SER A 47 -4.23 -16.61 -2.95
N ASP A 48 -3.30 -17.03 -3.82
CA ASP A 48 -2.00 -16.36 -3.97
C ASP A 48 -2.12 -14.87 -4.34
N TYR A 49 -3.19 -14.51 -5.05
CA TYR A 49 -3.40 -13.16 -5.58
C TYR A 49 -4.61 -12.45 -4.97
N LEU A 50 -5.63 -13.19 -4.51
CA LEU A 50 -6.84 -12.63 -3.93
C LEU A 50 -6.79 -12.64 -2.41
N HIS A 51 -7.06 -11.48 -1.82
CA HIS A 51 -7.02 -11.28 -0.39
C HIS A 51 -8.26 -10.51 0.05
N THR A 52 -8.81 -10.93 1.18
CA THR A 52 -9.92 -10.28 1.84
C THR A 52 -9.36 -9.42 2.97
N VAL A 53 -9.67 -8.13 2.95
CA VAL A 53 -9.23 -7.15 3.96
C VAL A 53 -10.45 -6.67 4.74
N THR A 54 -10.43 -6.79 6.06
CA THR A 54 -11.51 -6.32 6.93
C THR A 54 -11.03 -5.16 7.78
N HIS A 55 -11.78 -4.06 7.74
CA HIS A 55 -11.53 -2.86 8.52
C HIS A 55 -12.85 -2.23 8.96
N MET A 56 -13.01 -1.95 10.26
CA MET A 56 -14.21 -1.30 10.84
C MET A 56 -15.53 -1.96 10.41
N GLY A 57 -15.59 -3.30 10.41
CA GLY A 57 -16.78 -4.07 10.04
C GLY A 57 -17.07 -4.14 8.53
N LYS A 58 -16.29 -3.46 7.69
CA LYS A 58 -16.37 -3.54 6.24
C LYS A 58 -15.34 -4.51 5.69
N THR A 59 -15.67 -5.15 4.57
CA THR A 59 -14.80 -6.11 3.90
C THR A 59 -14.52 -5.65 2.47
N PHE A 60 -13.25 -5.74 2.09
CA PHE A 60 -12.74 -5.36 0.79
C PHE A 60 -12.01 -6.54 0.16
N ILE A 61 -12.10 -6.67 -1.16
CA ILE A 61 -11.39 -7.70 -1.91
C ILE A 61 -10.28 -7.00 -2.69
N VAL A 62 -9.06 -7.49 -2.53
CA VAL A 62 -7.86 -6.98 -3.18
C VAL A 62 -7.30 -8.08 -4.07
N CYS A 63 -7.04 -7.75 -5.34
CA CYS A 63 -6.28 -8.60 -6.26
C CYS A 63 -4.95 -7.93 -6.56
N ILE A 64 -3.87 -8.44 -5.97
CA ILE A 64 -2.52 -7.84 -6.17
C ILE A 64 -2.00 -8.02 -7.60
N LYS A 65 -2.37 -9.12 -8.27
CA LYS A 65 -1.95 -9.39 -9.65
C LYS A 65 -2.60 -8.44 -10.65
N ALA A 66 -3.88 -8.14 -10.46
CA ALA A 66 -4.64 -7.24 -11.31
C ALA A 66 -4.54 -5.78 -10.87
N LYS A 67 -3.86 -5.49 -9.75
CA LYS A 67 -3.81 -4.18 -9.11
C LYS A 67 -5.20 -3.57 -8.87
N THR A 68 -6.14 -4.40 -8.38
CA THR A 68 -7.53 -3.97 -8.14
C THR A 68 -7.95 -4.09 -6.68
N CYS A 69 -8.86 -3.21 -6.28
CA CYS A 69 -9.56 -3.26 -5.00
C CYS A 69 -11.04 -2.92 -5.18
N THR A 70 -11.91 -3.53 -4.37
CA THR A 70 -13.33 -3.17 -4.34
C THR A 70 -13.60 -1.74 -3.86
N CYS A 71 -12.63 -1.06 -3.24
CA CYS A 71 -12.71 0.38 -2.95
C CYS A 71 -12.45 1.28 -4.17
N GLN A 72 -12.09 0.68 -5.31
CA GLN A 72 -11.84 1.30 -6.61
C GLN A 72 -10.59 2.15 -6.76
N GLN A 73 -10.02 2.65 -5.67
CA GLN A 73 -8.82 3.50 -5.71
C GLN A 73 -7.62 2.81 -6.35
N PHE A 74 -7.40 1.51 -6.11
CA PHE A 74 -6.20 0.84 -6.62
C PHE A 74 -6.13 0.83 -8.16
N GLN A 75 -7.25 0.61 -8.83
CA GLN A 75 -7.30 0.63 -10.29
C GLN A 75 -7.47 2.03 -10.89
N LEU A 76 -8.06 2.98 -10.16
CA LEU A 76 -8.32 4.33 -10.68
C LEU A 76 -7.13 5.26 -10.49
N ASP A 77 -6.57 5.27 -9.28
CA ASP A 77 -5.41 6.09 -8.93
C ASP A 77 -4.11 5.41 -9.34
N GLU A 78 -4.16 4.17 -9.85
CA GLU A 78 -3.02 3.31 -10.16
C GLU A 78 -1.95 3.31 -9.04
N LEU A 79 -2.42 3.45 -7.80
CA LEU A 79 -1.63 3.54 -6.58
C LEU A 79 -2.20 2.58 -5.54
N PRO A 80 -1.35 1.92 -4.73
CA PRO A 80 -1.82 1.10 -3.63
C PRO A 80 -2.71 1.91 -2.66
N CYS A 81 -3.99 1.55 -2.61
CA CYS A 81 -4.89 2.04 -1.57
C CYS A 81 -4.53 1.41 -0.20
N PRO A 82 -5.08 1.90 0.93
CA PRO A 82 -4.81 1.32 2.25
C PRO A 82 -5.04 -0.20 2.33
N HIS A 83 -6.08 -0.71 1.65
CA HIS A 83 -6.36 -2.14 1.61
C HIS A 83 -5.29 -2.92 0.84
N ALA A 84 -4.81 -2.37 -0.28
CA ALA A 84 -3.73 -2.98 -1.06
C ALA A 84 -2.43 -2.98 -0.27
N LEU A 85 -2.08 -1.86 0.37
CA LEU A 85 -0.91 -1.77 1.25
C LEU A 85 -0.96 -2.76 2.40
N ALA A 86 -2.13 -3.00 3.00
CA ALA A 86 -2.26 -3.99 4.06
C ALA A 86 -1.85 -5.39 3.57
N VAL A 87 -2.24 -5.75 2.34
CA VAL A 87 -1.88 -7.02 1.71
C VAL A 87 -0.39 -7.06 1.37
N LEU A 88 0.14 -6.02 0.72
CA LEU A 88 1.54 -5.92 0.32
C LEU A 88 2.46 -6.01 1.55
N HIS A 89 2.15 -5.26 2.60
CA HIS A 89 2.86 -5.29 3.87
C HIS A 89 2.88 -6.69 4.48
N LYS A 90 1.72 -7.37 4.52
CA LYS A 90 1.65 -8.74 5.05
C LYS A 90 2.46 -9.75 4.23
N LYS A 91 2.64 -9.52 2.92
CA LYS A 91 3.47 -10.35 2.04
C LYS A 91 4.94 -9.93 1.99
N GLY A 92 5.33 -8.83 2.64
CA GLY A 92 6.68 -8.27 2.55
C GLY A 92 7.02 -7.74 1.16
N LEU A 93 6.02 -7.29 0.40
CA LEU A 93 6.17 -6.70 -0.93
C LEU A 93 6.24 -5.18 -0.83
N ASP A 94 7.02 -4.56 -1.72
CA ASP A 94 7.14 -3.11 -1.79
C ASP A 94 5.89 -2.49 -2.45
N GLY A 95 5.38 -1.38 -1.91
CA GLY A 95 4.27 -0.63 -2.48
C GLY A 95 4.63 0.08 -3.79
N ASP A 96 5.90 0.47 -3.94
CA ASP A 96 6.40 1.19 -5.11
C ASP A 96 6.25 0.38 -6.39
N ASP A 97 6.54 -0.92 -6.35
CA ASP A 97 6.41 -1.84 -7.49
C ASP A 97 4.96 -1.98 -8.00
N TYR A 98 4.01 -1.64 -7.14
CA TYR A 98 2.58 -1.70 -7.42
C TYR A 98 2.00 -0.34 -7.82
N SER A 99 2.81 0.72 -7.80
CA SER A 99 2.45 2.08 -8.20
C SER A 99 2.69 2.33 -9.69
N SER A 100 1.93 3.23 -10.30
CA SER A 100 2.15 3.65 -11.69
C SER A 100 3.43 4.46 -11.85
N LEU A 101 4.09 4.29 -13.00
CA LEU A 101 5.27 5.07 -13.36
C LEU A 101 4.96 6.57 -13.50
N TYR A 102 3.69 6.95 -13.68
CA TYR A 102 3.26 8.36 -13.72
C TYR A 102 3.71 9.13 -12.46
N TYR A 103 3.73 8.48 -11.30
CA TYR A 103 4.05 9.09 -10.02
C TYR A 103 5.54 9.18 -9.73
N THR A 104 6.38 8.69 -10.64
CA THR A 104 7.83 8.71 -10.48
C THR A 104 8.42 10.10 -10.75
N LYS A 105 9.50 10.43 -10.04
CA LYS A 105 10.26 11.68 -10.22
C LYS A 105 10.68 11.89 -11.68
N GLU A 106 11.05 10.80 -12.38
CA GLU A 106 11.48 10.84 -13.78
C GLU A 106 10.37 11.23 -14.77
N ASN A 107 9.13 10.81 -14.53
CA ASN A 107 8.03 11.06 -15.46
C ASN A 107 7.26 12.35 -15.17
N MET A 108 7.23 12.81 -13.91
CA MET A 108 6.61 14.10 -13.57
C MET A 108 7.41 15.32 -14.08
N MET A 109 8.71 15.16 -14.38
CA MET A 109 9.53 16.23 -14.98
C MET A 109 9.36 16.39 -16.50
N LYS A 110 8.52 15.57 -17.14
CA LYS A 110 8.27 15.60 -18.60
C LYS A 110 6.94 16.25 -18.99
N THR A 111 6.28 16.96 -18.08
CA THR A 111 5.08 17.76 -18.35
C THR A 111 5.38 19.22 -18.12
#